data_AF-A0A3D1Z625-F1
#
_entry.id   AF-A0A3D1Z625-F1
#
_cell.length_a   1.000
_cell.length_b   1.000
_cell.length_c   1.000
_cell.angle_alpha   90.00
_cell.angle_beta   90.00
_cell.angle_gamma   90.00
#
_symmetry.space_group_name_H-M   'P 1'
#
loop_
_entity.id
_entity.type
_entity.pdbx_description
1 polymer ?
#
loop_
_entity_poly.entity_id
_entity_poly.type
_entity_poly.pdbx_seq_one_letter_code
_entity_poly.pdbx_strand_id
1 'polypeptide(L)'
;MKCPVWLEQIKSVVEQPREYWMFYKYFYKEKADIIPNLGFGDYVIEQPGFAPSLDMRKIKPAARIIYSTEDYWAISKGSAFRDNPAQMHDMCHDFIYKSGHFIGNEFSNGDMKIYECAHRQCSNGSLTTWKEAGISHHLSLIVHQLASFHAT
;
A
#
# COMPACT_ATOMS: atom_id res chain seq x y z
N MET A 1 -15.96 33.06 14.04
CA MET A 1 -16.40 31.66 13.86
C MET A 1 -15.13 30.81 13.86
N LYS A 2 -14.86 30.09 14.96
CA LYS A 2 -13.60 29.34 15.15
C LYS A 2 -13.71 27.99 14.46
N CYS A 3 -12.68 27.64 13.68
CA CYS A 3 -12.52 26.34 13.02
C CYS A 3 -12.55 25.22 14.09
N PRO A 4 -13.27 24.10 13.88
CA PRO A 4 -13.28 23.03 14.87
C PRO A 4 -11.89 22.39 14.95
N VAL A 5 -11.39 22.27 16.17
CA VAL A 5 -10.25 21.45 16.52
C VAL A 5 -10.67 19.99 16.30
N TRP A 6 -10.00 19.28 15.39
CA TRP A 6 -10.12 17.84 15.26
C TRP A 6 -9.55 17.19 16.53
N LEU A 7 -10.43 16.95 17.50
CA LEU A 7 -10.19 16.08 18.64
C LEU A 7 -10.05 14.64 18.11
N GLU A 8 -8.85 14.07 18.32
CA GLU A 8 -8.54 12.64 18.41
C GLU A 8 -9.44 11.68 17.62
N GLN A 9 -9.13 11.47 16.33
CA GLN A 9 -9.81 10.47 15.51
C GLN A 9 -8.83 9.38 15.06
N ILE A 10 -8.96 8.22 15.72
CA ILE A 10 -8.67 6.83 15.33
C ILE A 10 -7.38 6.59 14.52
N LYS A 11 -6.52 5.71 15.05
CA LYS A 11 -5.49 4.97 14.29
C LYS A 11 -6.14 3.99 13.28
N SER A 12 -7.04 4.47 12.41
CA SER A 12 -7.79 3.63 11.45
C SER A 12 -7.05 3.56 10.13
N VAL A 13 -6.99 2.35 9.59
CA VAL A 13 -6.66 2.14 8.17
C VAL A 13 -7.73 2.85 7.33
N VAL A 14 -7.29 3.62 6.35
CA VAL A 14 -8.18 4.26 5.37
C VAL A 14 -8.22 3.38 4.12
N GLU A 15 -9.42 3.09 3.64
CA GLU A 15 -9.62 2.42 2.37
C GLU A 15 -9.80 3.42 1.24
N GLN A 16 -9.10 3.21 0.13
CA GLN A 16 -9.27 3.98 -1.10
C GLN A 16 -9.48 3.03 -2.28
N PRO A 17 -10.50 3.17 -3.13
CA PRO A 17 -10.71 2.28 -4.26
C PRO A 17 -9.52 2.22 -5.22
N ARG A 18 -9.21 1.04 -5.76
CA ARG A 18 -8.25 0.84 -6.85
C ARG A 18 -8.92 1.10 -8.20
N GLU A 19 -9.18 2.38 -8.47
CA GLU A 19 -9.96 2.81 -9.64
C GLU A 19 -9.43 2.26 -10.97
N TYR A 20 -8.10 2.24 -11.17
CA TYR A 20 -7.51 1.69 -12.39
C TYR A 20 -7.72 0.19 -12.55
N TRP A 21 -7.70 -0.57 -11.44
CA TRP A 21 -7.98 -2.00 -11.47
C TRP A 21 -9.45 -2.28 -11.80
N MET A 22 -10.37 -1.54 -11.15
CA MET A 22 -11.79 -1.64 -11.47
C MET A 22 -12.04 -1.28 -12.94
N PHE A 23 -11.48 -0.17 -13.41
CA PHE A 23 -11.58 0.26 -14.80
C PHE A 23 -11.04 -0.80 -15.75
N TYR A 24 -9.88 -1.40 -15.47
CA TYR A 24 -9.32 -2.47 -16.30
C TYR A 24 -10.27 -3.66 -16.42
N LYS A 25 -10.85 -4.14 -15.29
CA LYS A 25 -11.81 -5.26 -15.32
C LYS A 25 -13.01 -4.95 -16.21
N TYR A 26 -13.56 -3.73 -16.15
CA TYR A 26 -14.67 -3.32 -17.02
C TYR A 26 -14.23 -3.17 -18.48
N PHE A 27 -13.12 -2.47 -18.73
CA PHE A 27 -12.62 -2.20 -20.07
C PHE A 27 -12.22 -3.48 -20.80
N TYR A 28 -11.62 -4.44 -20.08
CA TYR A 28 -11.25 -5.73 -20.64
C TYR A 28 -12.47 -6.51 -21.12
N LYS A 29 -13.52 -6.62 -20.28
CA LYS A 29 -14.79 -7.28 -20.67
C LYS A 29 -15.41 -6.68 -21.93
N GLU A 30 -15.31 -5.36 -22.10
CA GLU A 30 -15.94 -4.65 -23.23
C GLU A 30 -15.10 -4.64 -24.51
N LYS A 31 -13.78 -4.80 -24.42
CA LYS A 31 -12.85 -4.50 -25.53
C LYS A 31 -11.84 -5.60 -25.85
N ALA A 32 -11.75 -6.68 -25.06
CA ALA A 32 -10.77 -7.74 -25.29
C ALA A 32 -10.85 -8.37 -26.69
N ASP A 33 -12.04 -8.47 -27.28
CA ASP A 33 -12.23 -9.05 -28.62
C ASP A 33 -11.67 -8.17 -29.75
N ILE A 34 -11.51 -6.87 -29.50
CA ILE A 34 -11.12 -5.86 -30.52
C ILE A 34 -9.68 -5.38 -30.29
N ILE A 35 -9.21 -5.42 -29.04
CA ILE A 35 -7.87 -4.97 -28.66
C ILE A 35 -7.04 -6.21 -28.27
N PRO A 36 -6.26 -6.78 -29.22
CA PRO A 36 -5.42 -7.93 -28.91
C PRO A 36 -4.36 -7.54 -27.85
N ASN A 37 -4.08 -8.47 -26.93
CA ASN A 37 -3.09 -8.31 -25.87
C ASN A 37 -3.35 -7.10 -24.93
N LEU A 38 -4.61 -6.79 -24.63
CA LEU A 38 -4.98 -5.76 -23.67
C LEU A 38 -4.48 -6.09 -22.26
N GLY A 39 -3.40 -5.42 -21.86
CA GLY A 39 -2.74 -5.61 -20.55
C GLY A 39 -3.12 -4.56 -19.50
N PHE A 40 -2.70 -4.83 -18.27
CA PHE A 40 -2.79 -3.90 -17.14
C PHE A 40 -1.39 -3.46 -16.70
N GLY A 41 -1.22 -2.20 -16.30
CA GLY A 41 0.10 -1.57 -16.11
C GLY A 41 0.34 -0.90 -14.76
N ASP A 42 -0.51 -1.10 -13.76
CA ASP A 42 -0.35 -0.54 -12.42
C ASP A 42 0.53 -1.46 -11.58
N TYR A 43 1.83 -1.17 -11.52
CA TYR A 43 2.82 -2.03 -10.85
C TYR A 43 3.42 -1.41 -9.58
N VAL A 44 3.05 -0.18 -9.24
CA VAL A 44 3.66 0.58 -8.14
C VAL A 44 2.59 1.27 -7.30
N ILE A 45 2.94 1.54 -6.05
CA ILE A 45 2.03 2.14 -5.06
C ILE A 45 2.04 3.67 -5.06
N GLU A 46 2.88 4.30 -5.89
CA GLU A 46 3.04 5.74 -5.99
C GLU A 46 2.97 6.22 -7.45
N GLN A 47 2.34 7.37 -7.65
CA GLN A 47 2.31 8.03 -8.96
C GLN A 47 3.71 8.50 -9.39
N PRO A 48 4.09 8.34 -10.67
CA PRO A 48 5.42 8.68 -11.19
C PRO A 48 5.79 10.17 -11.09
N GLY A 49 4.85 11.06 -10.75
CA GLY A 49 5.08 12.51 -10.60
C GLY A 49 5.40 13.00 -9.18
N PHE A 50 5.49 12.14 -8.17
CA PHE A 50 5.45 12.59 -6.77
C PHE A 50 6.67 13.40 -6.28
N ALA A 51 7.83 13.40 -6.96
CA ALA A 51 9.05 13.95 -6.33
C ALA A 51 10.21 14.51 -7.20
N PRO A 52 10.09 14.91 -8.49
CA PRO A 52 11.26 15.46 -9.19
C PRO A 52 11.83 16.76 -8.56
N SER A 53 11.03 17.51 -7.79
CA SER A 53 11.38 18.85 -7.28
C SER A 53 11.38 19.00 -5.76
N LEU A 54 11.18 17.92 -5.00
CA LEU A 54 11.11 18.00 -3.53
C LEU A 54 12.48 17.76 -2.86
N ASP A 55 12.99 18.79 -2.18
CA ASP A 55 14.16 18.66 -1.31
C ASP A 55 13.79 17.83 -0.06
N MET A 56 14.21 16.56 -0.07
CA MET A 56 13.98 15.59 1.01
C MET A 56 14.56 16.02 2.37
N ARG A 57 15.42 17.05 2.43
CA ARG A 57 15.93 17.63 3.68
C ARG A 57 14.93 18.59 4.32
N LYS A 58 14.02 19.16 3.52
CA LYS A 58 13.02 20.15 3.95
C LYS A 58 11.65 19.55 4.25
N ILE A 59 11.46 18.27 3.99
CA ILE A 59 10.21 17.56 4.28
C ILE A 59 10.39 16.45 5.31
N LYS A 60 9.31 16.17 6.04
CA LYS A 60 9.19 15.08 6.98
C LYS A 60 8.09 14.12 6.51
N PRO A 61 8.40 13.15 5.64
CA PRO A 61 7.42 12.16 5.20
C PRO A 61 6.87 11.38 6.39
N ALA A 62 5.57 11.11 6.36
CA ALA A 62 4.93 10.28 7.35
C ALA A 62 5.33 8.81 7.18
N ALA A 63 5.41 8.07 8.28
CA ALA A 63 5.40 6.61 8.28
C ALA A 63 4.07 6.12 7.66
N ARG A 64 4.13 5.16 6.73
CA ARG A 64 2.95 4.63 6.06
C ARG A 64 3.11 3.16 5.72
N ILE A 65 2.00 2.42 5.81
CA ILE A 65 1.81 1.12 5.15
C ILE A 65 0.77 1.37 4.07
N ILE A 66 1.13 1.12 2.81
CA ILE A 66 0.22 1.16 1.66
C ILE A 66 0.12 -0.27 1.17
N TYR A 67 -1.08 -0.82 1.21
CA TYR A 67 -1.32 -2.24 0.99
C TYR A 67 -2.47 -2.40 0.01
N SER A 68 -2.27 -3.11 -1.09
CA SER A 68 -3.35 -3.39 -2.02
C SER A 68 -4.18 -4.56 -1.52
N THR A 69 -5.50 -4.44 -1.62
CA THR A 69 -6.45 -5.54 -1.46
C THR A 69 -7.08 -5.81 -2.82
N GLU A 70 -8.08 -6.68 -2.87
CA GLU A 70 -8.77 -7.06 -4.11
C GLU A 70 -9.21 -5.83 -4.93
N ASP A 71 -9.90 -4.89 -4.28
CA ASP A 71 -10.50 -3.73 -4.94
C ASP A 71 -10.11 -2.38 -4.32
N TYR A 72 -9.35 -2.36 -3.21
CA TYR A 72 -9.02 -1.16 -2.46
C TYR A 72 -7.55 -1.10 -2.05
N TRP A 73 -7.06 0.09 -1.78
CA TRP A 73 -5.83 0.36 -1.04
C TRP A 73 -6.19 0.51 0.43
N ALA A 74 -5.59 -0.33 1.28
CA ALA A 74 -5.60 -0.19 2.72
C ALA A 74 -4.37 0.63 3.15
N ILE A 75 -4.60 1.85 3.65
CA ILE A 75 -3.56 2.82 3.98
C ILE A 75 -3.53 3.08 5.48
N SER A 76 -2.47 2.62 6.16
CA SER A 76 -2.17 3.00 7.54
C SER A 76 -1.15 4.14 7.55
N LYS A 77 -1.46 5.25 8.24
CA LYS A 77 -0.62 6.44 8.27
C LYS A 77 -0.28 6.83 9.71
N GLY A 78 1.01 6.98 9.96
CA GLY A 78 1.56 7.45 11.23
C GLY A 78 2.01 8.91 11.19
N SER A 79 2.84 9.27 12.16
CA SER A 79 3.50 10.57 12.25
C SER A 79 4.75 10.63 11.35
N ALA A 80 5.51 11.72 11.40
CA ALA A 80 6.76 11.87 10.68
C ALA A 80 7.73 10.71 10.99
N PHE A 81 8.14 9.96 9.95
CA PHE A 81 8.95 8.76 10.11
C PHE A 81 10.28 9.05 10.80
N ARG A 82 10.96 10.13 10.40
CA ARG A 82 12.27 10.51 10.95
C ARG A 82 12.23 10.90 12.42
N ASP A 83 11.09 11.38 12.90
CA ASP A 83 10.93 11.79 14.30
C ASP A 83 10.64 10.58 15.19
N ASN A 84 10.06 9.50 14.65
CA ASN A 84 9.80 8.26 15.38
C ASN A 84 9.77 7.03 14.46
N PRO A 85 10.92 6.44 14.06
CA PRO A 85 10.93 5.24 13.22
C PRO A 85 10.31 4.01 13.91
N ALA A 86 10.39 3.95 15.24
CA ALA A 86 9.90 2.83 16.04
C ALA A 86 8.36 2.65 15.99
N GLN A 87 7.63 3.70 15.59
CA GLN A 87 6.17 3.61 15.37
C GLN A 87 5.78 2.52 14.39
N MET A 88 6.69 2.11 13.49
CA MET A 88 6.42 1.05 12.53
C MET A 88 6.10 -0.29 13.17
N HIS A 89 6.69 -0.60 14.33
CA HIS A 89 6.34 -1.83 15.05
C HIS A 89 4.86 -1.88 15.40
N ASP A 90 4.36 -0.82 16.03
CA ASP A 90 2.97 -0.74 16.44
C ASP A 90 2.03 -0.60 15.23
N MET A 91 2.45 0.12 14.18
CA MET A 91 1.69 0.23 12.94
C MET A 91 1.57 -1.12 12.22
N CYS A 92 2.65 -1.90 12.10
CA CYS A 92 2.62 -3.22 11.50
C CYS A 92 1.81 -4.21 12.34
N HIS A 93 1.96 -4.16 13.67
CA HIS A 93 1.14 -4.95 14.59
C HIS A 93 -0.35 -4.65 14.41
N ASP A 94 -0.73 -3.37 14.47
CA ASP A 94 -2.13 -2.96 14.30
C ASP A 94 -2.64 -3.30 12.89
N PHE A 95 -1.79 -3.20 11.86
CA PHE A 95 -2.16 -3.59 10.51
C PHE A 95 -2.47 -5.10 10.42
N ILE A 96 -1.62 -5.97 10.95
CA ILE A 96 -1.84 -7.42 10.91
C ILE A 96 -3.08 -7.83 11.71
N TYR A 97 -3.19 -7.32 12.95
CA TYR A 97 -4.15 -7.86 13.91
C TYR A 97 -5.47 -7.09 13.99
N LYS A 98 -5.55 -5.86 13.45
CA LYS A 98 -6.75 -5.02 13.57
C LYS A 98 -7.32 -4.54 12.24
N SER A 99 -6.55 -4.55 11.15
CA SER A 99 -7.06 -4.04 9.87
C SER A 99 -8.01 -5.00 9.15
N GLY A 100 -7.79 -6.32 9.30
CA GLY A 100 -8.50 -7.33 8.51
C GLY A 100 -8.04 -7.45 7.05
N HIS A 101 -6.97 -6.75 6.65
CA HIS A 101 -6.50 -6.74 5.25
C HIS A 101 -5.23 -7.55 4.99
N PHE A 102 -4.48 -7.93 6.03
CA PHE A 102 -3.21 -8.62 5.85
C PHE A 102 -3.43 -10.04 5.30
N ILE A 103 -2.87 -10.31 4.12
CA ILE A 103 -3.06 -11.58 3.40
C ILE A 103 -2.30 -12.73 4.07
N GLY A 104 -1.07 -12.46 4.54
CA GLY A 104 -0.22 -13.46 5.16
C GLY A 104 1.26 -13.23 4.86
N ASN A 105 2.13 -13.61 5.79
CA ASN A 105 3.58 -13.36 5.71
C ASN A 105 4.29 -14.09 4.56
N GLU A 106 3.69 -15.16 4.03
CA GLU A 106 4.26 -15.95 2.93
C GLU A 106 3.87 -15.42 1.53
N PHE A 107 2.99 -14.42 1.45
CA PHE A 107 2.46 -13.92 0.18
C PHE A 107 3.51 -13.15 -0.66
N SER A 108 4.36 -12.36 0.00
CA SER A 108 5.45 -11.64 -0.65
C SER A 108 6.57 -11.29 0.35
N ASN A 109 7.73 -10.89 -0.17
CA ASN A 109 8.82 -10.37 0.67
C ASN A 109 8.39 -9.12 1.45
N GLY A 110 7.50 -8.29 0.88
CA GLY A 110 6.91 -7.15 1.57
C GLY A 110 6.02 -7.55 2.74
N ASP A 111 5.23 -8.61 2.57
CA ASP A 111 4.38 -9.15 3.63
C ASP A 111 5.21 -9.75 4.77
N MET A 112 6.28 -10.48 4.43
CA MET A 112 7.25 -10.95 5.43
C MET A 112 7.86 -9.79 6.20
N LYS A 113 8.23 -8.69 5.52
CA LYS A 113 8.78 -7.50 6.18
C LYS A 113 7.80 -6.86 7.17
N ILE A 114 6.51 -6.77 6.81
CA ILE A 114 5.45 -6.26 7.69
C ILE A 114 5.30 -7.20 8.90
N TYR A 115 5.30 -8.51 8.67
CA TYR A 115 5.22 -9.54 9.70
C TYR A 115 6.37 -9.46 10.70
N GLU A 116 7.62 -9.47 10.23
CA GLU A 116 8.80 -9.37 11.09
C GLU A 116 8.78 -8.07 11.90
N CYS A 117 8.34 -6.96 11.31
CA CYS A 117 8.28 -5.69 12.03
C CYS A 117 7.20 -5.70 13.12
N ALA A 118 6.02 -6.26 12.86
CA ALA A 118 4.98 -6.44 13.87
C ALA A 118 5.47 -7.28 15.07
N HIS A 119 6.33 -8.25 14.82
CA HIS A 119 6.92 -9.14 15.83
C HIS A 119 8.25 -8.64 16.39
N ARG A 120 8.69 -7.44 16.00
CA ARG A 120 9.98 -6.83 16.43
C ARG A 120 11.19 -7.69 16.10
N GLN A 121 11.13 -8.48 15.02
CA GLN A 121 12.19 -9.36 14.54
C GLN A 121 13.11 -8.67 13.52
N CYS A 122 12.80 -7.44 13.10
CA CYS A 122 13.63 -6.64 12.21
C CYS A 122 13.82 -5.21 12.74
N SER A 123 14.75 -4.46 12.15
CA SER A 123 14.86 -3.01 12.40
C SER A 123 13.62 -2.24 11.92
N ASN A 124 13.47 -1.00 12.38
CA ASN A 124 12.42 -0.05 11.98
C ASN A 124 12.37 0.25 10.46
N GLY A 125 13.39 -0.18 9.70
CA GLY A 125 13.52 0.11 8.27
C GLY A 125 13.86 1.57 7.97
N SER A 126 13.65 1.94 6.72
CA SER A 126 13.76 3.30 6.19
C SER A 126 12.51 3.64 5.37
N LEU A 127 12.34 4.91 4.98
CA LEU A 127 11.28 5.29 4.04
C LEU A 127 11.32 4.44 2.75
N THR A 128 12.52 4.12 2.26
CA THR A 128 12.69 3.23 1.09
C THR A 128 12.21 1.82 1.38
N THR A 129 12.58 1.26 2.54
CA THR A 129 12.16 -0.09 2.96
C THR A 129 10.64 -0.24 2.98
N TRP A 130 9.92 0.78 3.45
CA TRP A 130 8.46 0.72 3.52
C TRP A 130 7.79 0.87 2.15
N LYS A 131 8.42 1.61 1.22
CA LYS A 131 8.00 1.64 -0.18
C LYS A 131 8.24 0.29 -0.86
N GLU A 132 9.42 -0.28 -0.67
CA GLU A 132 9.77 -1.60 -1.20
C GLU A 132 8.80 -2.68 -0.72
N ALA A 133 8.43 -2.66 0.57
CA ALA A 133 7.45 -3.60 1.12
C ALA A 133 6.08 -3.47 0.43
N GLY A 134 5.56 -2.25 0.28
CA GLY A 134 4.28 -2.02 -0.41
C GLY A 134 4.33 -2.39 -1.89
N ILE A 135 5.42 -2.07 -2.60
CA ILE A 135 5.62 -2.43 -4.02
C ILE A 135 5.73 -3.95 -4.17
N SER A 136 6.50 -4.63 -3.32
CA SER A 136 6.64 -6.09 -3.35
C SER A 136 5.30 -6.78 -3.18
N HIS A 137 4.51 -6.35 -2.20
CA HIS A 137 3.18 -6.89 -1.98
C HIS A 137 2.26 -6.62 -3.19
N HIS A 138 2.23 -5.37 -3.66
CA HIS A 138 1.34 -4.97 -4.74
C HIS A 138 1.65 -5.72 -6.05
N LEU A 139 2.93 -5.86 -6.39
CA LEU A 139 3.35 -6.59 -7.57
C LEU A 139 2.94 -8.07 -7.49
N SER A 140 3.14 -8.72 -6.34
CA SER A 140 2.68 -10.10 -6.10
C SER A 140 1.16 -10.21 -6.28
N LEU A 141 0.39 -9.26 -5.74
CA LEU A 141 -1.06 -9.24 -5.87
C LEU A 141 -1.51 -9.07 -7.32
N ILE A 142 -0.93 -8.11 -8.06
CA ILE A 142 -1.28 -7.88 -9.46
C ILE A 142 -1.00 -9.11 -10.32
N VAL A 143 0.15 -9.76 -10.14
CA VAL A 143 0.48 -10.99 -10.87
C VAL A 143 -0.54 -12.09 -10.57
N HIS A 144 -0.90 -12.27 -9.29
CA HIS A 144 -1.92 -13.23 -8.89
C HIS A 144 -3.30 -12.90 -9.50
N GLN A 145 -3.75 -11.65 -9.36
CA GLN A 145 -5.03 -11.19 -9.89
C GLN A 145 -5.12 -11.33 -11.40
N LEU A 146 -4.08 -10.96 -12.15
CA LEU A 146 -4.06 -11.13 -13.60
C LEU A 146 -4.07 -12.61 -14.01
N ALA A 147 -3.27 -13.45 -13.34
CA ALA A 147 -3.27 -14.88 -13.62
C ALA A 147 -4.64 -15.52 -13.37
N SER A 148 -5.31 -15.16 -12.28
CA SER A 148 -6.66 -15.64 -11.97
C SER A 148 -7.74 -15.05 -12.88
N PHE A 149 -7.62 -13.78 -13.27
CA PHE A 149 -8.60 -13.09 -14.11
C PHE A 149 -8.62 -13.65 -15.55
N HIS A 150 -7.48 -14.12 -16.05
CA HIS A 150 -7.35 -14.71 -17.39
C HIS A 150 -7.42 -16.24 -17.41
N ALA A 151 -7.57 -16.90 -16.26
CA ALA A 151 -7.74 -18.35 -16.17
C ALA A 151 -9.17 -18.73 -16.60
N THR A 152 -9.40 -18.73 -17.91
CA THR A 152 -10.61 -19.21 -18.60
C THR A 152 -10.23 -20.04 -19.81
#